data_AF-A0AA37XHW5-F1
#
_entry.id   AF-A0AA37XHW5-F1
#
_cell.length_a   1.000
_cell.length_b   1.000
_cell.length_c   1.000
_cell.angle_alpha   90.00
_cell.angle_beta   90.00
_cell.angle_gamma   90.00
#
_symmetry.space_group_name_H-M   'P 1'
#
loop_
_entity.id
_entity.type
_entity.pdbx_description
1 polymer ?
#
loop_
_entity_poly.entity_id
_entity_poly.type
_entity_poly.pdbx_seq_one_letter_code
_entity_poly.pdbx_strand_id
1 'polypeptide(L)'
;MGVGRRRHPALGQRSSGPGVAIKAWAGGTQSEVSLTQHVDDKTSPVRRFFEERFPHVGELKYADVSTPPSVIAGPLGPLTITDLAAFSPGRAVALPVDGEGYPWRVAGTAFDYRLRLELGPLDLSTTTAFQGWDDKMRRPQGRAADSGWLQLVTALDALHHQLLTRGLDVDQERELARLCGVLALYEQAYRMGGILNPKVGDLPIWQLPPGAPLPELLALIDGRLADDVSALIALARDRAPALVRPTSFTGNPSFARSRDLRGADGDLVTDGTLIEVKCVQTAALGRRYGWQVLGYLLADTDDRHAITAVGWYFARQGYLWSFSVEEFLTRLAGRPVNIEEARAEFAQVCAAVAPRRRAPTPPEPGSVQRAVQLHPPASGRGKWHMTAEDVPWIAHGTYPPDDLSSPACGTSATLNLDAEPLSPPVGTSQADVAPQACRRCLLYSEEFYANRPD
;
A
#
# COMPACT_ATOMS: atom_id res chain seq x y z
N MET A 1 -37.07 49.58 53.53
CA MET A 1 -37.95 49.05 52.45
C MET A 1 -37.06 48.42 51.39
N GLY A 2 -37.22 47.11 51.15
CA GLY A 2 -36.82 46.35 49.95
C GLY A 2 -35.36 46.38 49.47
N VAL A 3 -34.50 45.47 49.96
CA VAL A 3 -33.23 45.12 49.30
C VAL A 3 -33.44 43.84 48.49
N GLY A 4 -33.33 43.95 47.17
CA GLY A 4 -33.65 42.94 46.18
C GLY A 4 -32.62 41.81 46.08
N ARG A 5 -33.14 40.58 45.94
CA ARG A 5 -32.42 39.33 45.67
C ARG A 5 -31.73 39.39 44.30
N ARG A 6 -30.41 39.16 44.24
CA ARG A 6 -29.70 38.87 42.98
C ARG A 6 -29.94 37.42 42.59
N ARG A 7 -30.55 37.20 41.42
CA ARG A 7 -30.67 35.89 40.75
C ARG A 7 -29.46 35.66 39.85
N HIS A 8 -28.94 34.44 39.86
CA HIS A 8 -27.98 33.91 38.89
C HIS A 8 -28.54 33.99 37.46
N PRO A 9 -27.72 34.36 36.44
CA PRO A 9 -28.14 34.23 35.06
C PRO A 9 -28.01 32.77 34.61
N ALA A 10 -29.08 32.31 33.96
CA ALA A 10 -29.27 30.98 33.43
C ALA A 10 -28.31 30.66 32.27
N LEU A 11 -28.01 29.37 32.16
CA LEU A 11 -27.37 28.69 31.04
C LEU A 11 -27.99 29.13 29.70
N GLY A 12 -27.21 29.86 28.92
CA GLY A 12 -27.51 30.18 27.54
C GLY A 12 -27.42 28.92 26.67
N GLN A 13 -28.53 28.61 26.03
CA GLN A 13 -28.67 27.61 24.96
C GLN A 13 -27.57 27.82 23.91
N ARG A 14 -26.69 26.82 23.74
CA ARG A 14 -25.84 26.73 22.55
C ARG A 14 -26.71 26.29 21.39
N SER A 15 -26.88 27.20 20.44
CA SER A 15 -27.44 26.94 19.11
C SER A 15 -26.66 25.80 18.45
N SER A 16 -27.38 24.71 18.18
CA SER A 16 -26.96 23.61 17.32
C SER A 16 -26.70 24.13 15.90
N GLY A 17 -25.42 24.28 15.55
CA GLY A 17 -25.00 24.45 14.15
C GLY A 17 -25.32 23.18 13.35
N PRO A 18 -25.61 23.26 12.05
CA PRO A 18 -25.98 22.10 11.27
C PRO A 18 -24.78 21.16 11.16
N GLY A 19 -24.95 19.93 11.65
CA GLY A 19 -24.01 18.85 11.39
C GLY A 19 -23.89 18.65 9.88
N VAL A 20 -22.68 18.81 9.34
CA VAL A 20 -22.38 18.45 7.96
C VAL A 20 -22.46 16.93 7.88
N ALA A 21 -23.65 16.44 7.53
CA ALA A 21 -23.87 15.06 7.13
C ALA A 21 -23.06 14.84 5.85
N ILE A 22 -22.02 14.02 5.95
CA ILE A 22 -21.30 13.49 4.79
C ILE A 22 -22.29 12.57 4.05
N LYS A 23 -23.00 13.13 3.06
CA LYS A 23 -23.86 12.37 2.17
C LYS A 23 -22.97 11.45 1.33
N ALA A 24 -23.20 10.14 1.50
CA ALA A 24 -22.80 9.13 0.54
C ALA A 24 -23.34 9.54 -0.85
N TRP A 25 -22.43 9.68 -1.81
CA TRP A 25 -22.79 9.97 -3.19
C TRP A 25 -23.41 8.72 -3.81
N ALA A 26 -24.68 8.83 -4.19
CA ALA A 26 -25.39 7.91 -5.06
C ALA A 26 -25.45 8.51 -6.46
N GLY A 27 -24.98 7.78 -7.47
CA GLY A 27 -25.23 8.07 -8.89
C GLY A 27 -23.97 8.04 -9.77
N GLY A 28 -23.78 6.94 -10.51
CA GLY A 28 -22.79 6.79 -11.59
C GLY A 28 -22.36 5.34 -11.76
N THR A 29 -22.85 4.67 -12.81
CA THR A 29 -22.39 3.39 -13.42
C THR A 29 -21.77 2.33 -12.49
N GLN A 30 -22.53 1.25 -12.19
CA GLN A 30 -22.12 0.02 -11.48
C GLN A 30 -20.71 0.07 -10.85
N SER A 31 -20.61 0.76 -9.71
CA SER A 31 -19.36 0.87 -8.94
C SER A 31 -18.87 -0.52 -8.55
N GLU A 32 -17.65 -0.84 -8.95
CA GLU A 32 -16.96 -2.07 -8.57
C GLU A 32 -16.79 -2.13 -7.03
N VAL A 33 -17.04 -3.31 -6.44
CA VAL A 33 -17.16 -3.51 -4.99
C VAL A 33 -15.93 -4.24 -4.44
N SER A 34 -15.07 -3.55 -3.70
CA SER A 34 -13.90 -4.04 -2.94
C SER A 34 -14.30 -4.69 -1.59
N LEU A 35 -13.37 -5.38 -0.91
CA LEU A 35 -13.61 -5.93 0.45
C LEU A 35 -14.16 -4.88 1.42
N THR A 36 -13.64 -3.64 1.36
CA THR A 36 -14.13 -2.54 2.21
C THR A 36 -15.60 -2.23 1.95
N GLN A 37 -16.03 -2.21 0.68
CA GLN A 37 -17.43 -1.99 0.34
C GLN A 37 -18.31 -3.18 0.74
N HIS A 38 -17.81 -4.41 0.61
CA HIS A 38 -18.50 -5.60 1.12
C HIS A 38 -18.75 -5.52 2.63
N VAL A 39 -17.77 -5.06 3.41
CA VAL A 39 -17.88 -4.84 4.87
C VAL A 39 -18.89 -3.73 5.20
N ASP A 40 -18.93 -2.66 4.42
CA ASP A 40 -19.85 -1.54 4.65
C ASP A 40 -21.30 -1.85 4.20
N ASP A 41 -21.48 -2.68 3.17
CA ASP A 41 -22.79 -3.08 2.63
C ASP A 41 -23.48 -4.16 3.47
N LYS A 42 -24.57 -3.78 4.14
CA LYS A 42 -25.44 -4.66 4.95
C LYS A 42 -26.03 -5.84 4.19
N THR A 43 -26.13 -5.76 2.87
CA THR A 43 -26.71 -6.82 2.04
C THR A 43 -25.66 -7.81 1.53
N SER A 44 -24.36 -7.50 1.71
CA SER A 44 -23.27 -8.32 1.22
C SER A 44 -23.24 -9.70 1.89
N PRO A 45 -23.08 -10.79 1.11
CA PRO A 45 -22.83 -12.12 1.66
C PRO A 45 -21.59 -12.20 2.57
N VAL A 46 -20.52 -11.46 2.22
CA VAL A 46 -19.28 -11.37 3.02
C VAL A 46 -19.56 -10.81 4.41
N ARG A 47 -20.28 -9.68 4.48
CA ARG A 47 -20.65 -9.09 5.75
C ARG A 47 -21.56 -9.99 6.57
N ARG A 48 -22.57 -10.60 5.94
CA ARG A 48 -23.47 -11.54 6.62
C ARG A 48 -22.70 -12.68 7.25
N PHE A 49 -21.78 -13.29 6.49
CA PHE A 49 -20.90 -14.33 7.00
C PHE A 49 -20.10 -13.86 8.22
N PHE A 50 -19.54 -12.65 8.20
CA PHE A 50 -18.85 -12.11 9.38
C PHE A 50 -19.78 -11.83 10.56
N GLU A 51 -20.99 -11.31 10.34
CA GLU A 51 -21.96 -11.06 11.41
C GLU A 51 -22.43 -12.37 12.07
N GLU A 52 -22.57 -13.45 11.31
CA GLU A 52 -23.03 -14.75 11.81
C GLU A 52 -21.89 -15.56 12.46
N ARG A 53 -20.72 -15.63 11.80
CA ARG A 53 -19.60 -16.48 12.24
C ARG A 53 -18.71 -15.80 13.29
N PHE A 54 -18.66 -14.46 13.27
CA PHE A 54 -17.74 -13.63 14.05
C PHE A 54 -18.45 -12.40 14.68
N PRO A 55 -19.50 -12.61 15.51
CA PRO A 55 -20.36 -11.53 16.00
C PRO A 55 -19.70 -10.62 17.06
N HIS A 56 -18.61 -11.05 17.70
CA HIS A 56 -18.07 -10.43 18.92
C HIS A 56 -16.92 -9.44 18.65
N VAL A 57 -17.00 -8.63 17.59
CA VAL A 57 -15.93 -7.68 17.22
C VAL A 57 -15.57 -6.68 18.33
N GLY A 58 -16.53 -6.39 19.23
CA GLY A 58 -16.28 -5.56 20.39
C GLY A 58 -15.21 -6.11 21.34
N GLU A 59 -14.95 -7.41 21.33
CA GLU A 59 -13.95 -8.06 22.19
C GLU A 59 -12.51 -7.80 21.73
N LEU A 60 -12.30 -7.29 20.50
CA LEU A 60 -10.96 -6.90 20.02
C LEU A 60 -10.34 -5.73 20.79
N LYS A 61 -11.14 -5.00 21.58
CA LYS A 61 -10.62 -3.96 22.48
C LYS A 61 -9.86 -4.55 23.66
N TYR A 62 -9.84 -5.86 23.84
CA TYR A 62 -9.13 -6.54 24.90
C TYR A 62 -8.19 -7.57 24.32
N ALA A 63 -6.99 -7.69 24.87
CA ALA A 63 -6.00 -8.71 24.54
C ALA A 63 -5.54 -9.43 25.80
N ASP A 64 -5.19 -10.71 25.68
CA ASP A 64 -4.67 -11.47 26.80
C ASP A 64 -3.30 -10.90 27.16
N VAL A 65 -3.07 -10.69 28.45
CA VAL A 65 -1.70 -10.50 28.93
C VAL A 65 -1.12 -11.87 29.25
N SER A 66 0.20 -12.01 29.13
CA SER A 66 0.93 -13.24 29.48
C SER A 66 0.88 -13.62 30.97
N THR A 67 0.05 -12.92 31.76
CA THR A 67 -0.16 -13.16 33.19
C THR A 67 -1.08 -14.37 33.37
N PRO A 68 -0.69 -15.37 34.17
CA PRO A 68 -1.56 -16.52 34.45
C PRO A 68 -2.85 -16.08 35.16
N PRO A 69 -3.98 -16.74 34.91
CA PRO A 69 -5.24 -16.41 35.56
C PRO A 69 -5.16 -16.54 37.08
N SER A 70 -5.75 -15.58 37.79
CA SER A 70 -5.91 -15.62 39.23
C SER A 70 -7.15 -16.43 39.61
N VAL A 71 -7.10 -17.17 40.72
CA VAL A 71 -8.27 -17.91 41.22
C VAL A 71 -8.70 -17.34 42.57
N ILE A 72 -9.93 -16.86 42.65
CA ILE A 72 -10.57 -16.42 43.89
C ILE A 72 -11.48 -17.52 44.41
N ALA A 73 -11.24 -17.98 45.64
CA ALA A 73 -12.15 -18.90 46.31
C ALA A 73 -13.43 -18.16 46.72
N GLY A 74 -14.58 -18.58 46.18
CA GLY A 74 -15.89 -18.04 46.54
C GLY A 74 -16.82 -19.11 47.13
N PRO A 75 -17.88 -18.70 47.85
CA PRO A 75 -18.89 -19.62 48.40
C PRO A 75 -19.67 -20.41 47.34
N LEU A 76 -19.54 -20.06 46.06
CA LEU A 76 -20.12 -20.75 44.91
C LEU A 76 -19.08 -21.61 44.13
N GLY A 77 -17.85 -21.71 44.62
CA GLY A 77 -16.73 -22.36 43.94
C GLY A 77 -15.61 -21.39 43.55
N PRO A 78 -14.48 -21.91 43.02
CA PRO A 78 -13.38 -21.10 42.53
C PRO A 78 -13.80 -20.27 41.30
N LEU A 79 -13.53 -18.96 41.34
CA LEU A 79 -13.71 -18.03 40.23
C LEU A 79 -12.35 -17.73 39.62
N THR A 80 -12.19 -18.01 38.32
CA THR A 80 -10.99 -17.67 37.57
C THR A 80 -11.13 -16.26 36.98
N ILE A 81 -10.11 -15.43 37.20
CA ILE A 81 -9.99 -14.06 36.69
C ILE A 81 -8.77 -13.99 35.79
N THR A 82 -9.00 -13.57 34.55
CA THR A 82 -7.93 -13.31 33.59
C THR A 82 -7.76 -11.80 33.46
N ASP A 83 -6.54 -11.31 33.64
CA ASP A 83 -6.22 -9.92 33.32
C ASP A 83 -6.19 -9.75 31.80
N LEU A 84 -6.77 -8.66 31.32
CA LEU A 84 -6.78 -8.31 29.91
C LEU A 84 -6.16 -6.92 29.73
N ALA A 85 -5.26 -6.79 28.76
CA ALA A 85 -4.86 -5.49 28.26
C ALA A 85 -6.04 -4.87 27.52
N ALA A 86 -6.32 -3.59 27.76
CA ALA A 86 -7.32 -2.85 27.00
C ALA A 86 -6.64 -2.03 25.91
N PHE A 87 -7.26 -1.98 24.73
CA PHE A 87 -6.87 -1.13 23.62
C PHE A 87 -6.86 0.33 24.08
N SER A 88 -5.66 0.87 24.28
CA SER A 88 -5.44 2.22 24.79
C SER A 88 -4.28 2.87 24.03
N PRO A 89 -4.52 3.29 22.77
CA PRO A 89 -3.48 3.83 21.90
C PRO A 89 -2.96 5.21 22.36
N GLY A 90 -3.60 5.81 23.37
CA GLY A 90 -3.29 7.17 23.81
C GLY A 90 -3.70 8.24 22.80
N ARG A 91 -3.26 9.47 23.04
CA ARG A 91 -3.44 10.59 22.11
C ARG A 91 -2.43 10.49 20.96
N ALA A 92 -2.78 11.05 19.79
CA ALA A 92 -1.79 11.28 18.75
C ALA A 92 -0.63 12.13 19.30
N VAL A 93 0.59 11.68 19.03
CA VAL A 93 1.85 12.34 19.43
C VAL A 93 2.60 12.93 18.24
N ALA A 94 2.31 12.47 17.01
CA ALA A 94 2.79 13.04 15.77
C ALA A 94 1.63 13.70 15.00
N LEU A 95 1.60 15.03 15.02
CA LEU A 95 0.67 15.88 14.29
C LEU A 95 1.44 17.04 13.65
N PRO A 96 1.01 17.53 12.47
CA PRO A 96 1.52 18.77 11.92
C PRO A 96 1.23 19.95 12.87
N VAL A 97 2.09 20.97 12.80
CA VAL A 97 2.02 22.17 13.65
C VAL A 97 0.68 22.92 13.51
N ASP A 98 0.06 22.86 12.34
CA ASP A 98 -1.29 23.36 12.07
C ASP A 98 -2.06 22.36 11.18
N GLY A 99 -3.31 22.11 11.54
CA GLY A 99 -4.21 21.18 10.85
C GLY A 99 -5.13 21.83 9.81
N GLU A 100 -5.25 23.16 9.80
CA GLU A 100 -6.10 23.85 8.82
C GLU A 100 -5.53 23.71 7.40
N GLY A 101 -6.38 23.26 6.48
CA GLY A 101 -5.99 22.98 5.09
C GLY A 101 -4.99 21.83 4.90
N TYR A 102 -4.63 21.09 5.96
CA TYR A 102 -3.62 20.05 5.89
C TYR A 102 -4.12 18.81 5.12
N PRO A 103 -3.35 18.25 4.18
CA PRO A 103 -3.78 17.14 3.33
C PRO A 103 -3.66 15.78 4.04
N TRP A 104 -4.47 15.55 5.08
CA TRP A 104 -4.40 14.35 5.95
C TRP A 104 -4.36 13.01 5.20
N ARG A 105 -5.15 12.88 4.13
CA ARG A 105 -5.19 11.65 3.31
C ARG A 105 -3.88 11.43 2.56
N VAL A 106 -3.34 12.48 1.95
CA VAL A 106 -2.06 12.40 1.21
C VAL A 106 -0.92 12.10 2.17
N ALA A 107 -0.91 12.72 3.35
CA ALA A 107 0.08 12.43 4.39
C ALA A 107 0.05 10.96 4.84
N GLY A 108 -1.14 10.38 4.99
CA GLY A 108 -1.29 8.95 5.31
C GLY A 108 -0.72 8.03 4.23
N THR A 109 -1.01 8.31 2.95
CA THR A 109 -0.46 7.54 1.83
C THR A 109 1.04 7.76 1.65
N ALA A 110 1.55 8.98 1.85
CA ALA A 110 2.97 9.26 1.78
C ALA A 110 3.75 8.54 2.90
N PHE A 111 3.17 8.50 4.11
CA PHE A 111 3.71 7.69 5.21
C PHE A 111 3.75 6.21 4.86
N ASP A 112 2.72 5.65 4.21
CA ASP A 112 2.70 4.26 3.77
C ASP A 112 3.84 3.94 2.78
N TYR A 113 4.04 4.75 1.74
CA TYR A 113 5.17 4.61 0.83
C TYR A 113 6.52 4.69 1.56
N ARG A 114 6.66 5.66 2.45
CA ARG A 114 7.91 5.84 3.21
C ARG A 114 8.17 4.68 4.17
N LEU A 115 7.13 4.16 4.83
CA LEU A 115 7.23 3.02 5.72
C LEU A 115 7.71 1.78 4.95
N ARG A 116 7.20 1.54 3.73
CA ARG A 116 7.66 0.42 2.90
C ARG A 116 9.14 0.53 2.51
N LEU A 117 9.60 1.74 2.20
CA LEU A 117 11.03 2.01 1.94
C LEU A 117 11.91 1.80 3.18
N GLU A 118 11.34 1.82 4.40
CA GLU A 118 12.05 1.40 5.61
C GLU A 118 12.27 -0.12 5.65
N LEU A 119 11.35 -0.88 5.07
CA LEU A 119 11.31 -2.34 5.12
C LEU A 119 12.08 -2.99 3.97
N GLY A 120 12.22 -2.30 2.84
CA GLY A 120 13.08 -2.74 1.74
C GLY A 120 12.77 -2.09 0.39
N PRO A 121 13.37 -2.61 -0.69
CA PRO A 121 13.13 -2.15 -2.05
C PRO A 121 11.66 -2.20 -2.44
N LEU A 122 11.17 -1.10 -2.99
CA LEU A 122 9.82 -0.96 -3.50
C LEU A 122 9.83 -1.00 -5.03
N ASP A 123 9.18 -2.00 -5.61
CA ASP A 123 8.91 -2.02 -7.04
C ASP A 123 7.74 -1.08 -7.36
N LEU A 124 8.07 0.11 -7.86
CA LEU A 124 7.08 1.15 -8.16
C LEU A 124 6.09 0.72 -9.25
N SER A 125 6.46 -0.18 -10.18
CA SER A 125 5.56 -0.61 -11.28
C SER A 125 4.29 -1.31 -10.77
N THR A 126 4.40 -1.93 -9.59
CA THR A 126 3.30 -2.66 -8.94
C THR A 126 2.41 -1.77 -8.07
N THR A 127 2.76 -0.48 -7.93
CA THR A 127 2.09 0.43 -7.01
C THR A 127 0.88 1.12 -7.64
N THR A 128 -0.05 1.55 -6.79
CA THR A 128 -1.18 2.38 -7.22
C THR A 128 -0.72 3.76 -7.73
N ALA A 129 0.39 4.29 -7.22
CA ALA A 129 0.99 5.52 -7.73
C ALA A 129 1.39 5.38 -9.21
N PHE A 130 2.01 4.26 -9.60
CA PHE A 130 2.35 4.02 -11.00
C PHE A 130 1.12 3.95 -11.90
N GLN A 131 0.01 3.38 -11.44
CA GLN A 131 -1.24 3.39 -12.20
C GLN A 131 -1.79 4.81 -12.41
N GLY A 132 -1.75 5.65 -11.37
CA GLY A 132 -2.17 7.05 -11.48
C GLY A 132 -1.26 7.88 -12.37
N TRP A 133 0.03 7.58 -12.34
CA TRP A 133 1.01 8.11 -13.28
C TRP A 133 0.70 7.69 -14.71
N ASP A 134 0.54 6.38 -14.98
CA ASP A 134 0.28 5.84 -16.31
C ASP A 134 -0.99 6.45 -16.92
N ASP A 135 -2.07 6.55 -16.14
CA ASP A 135 -3.30 7.21 -16.56
C ASP A 135 -3.12 8.68 -16.95
N LYS A 136 -2.24 9.42 -16.26
CA LYS A 136 -1.91 10.80 -16.64
C LYS A 136 -1.13 10.86 -17.95
N MET A 137 -0.29 9.86 -18.21
CA MET A 137 0.63 9.81 -19.34
C MET A 137 -0.02 9.28 -20.63
N ARG A 138 -1.11 8.52 -20.53
CA ARG A 138 -1.86 7.99 -21.68
C ARG A 138 -2.42 9.11 -22.56
N ARG A 139 -2.13 9.06 -23.87
CA ARG A 139 -2.77 9.84 -24.94
C ARG A 139 -3.34 8.90 -26.02
N PRO A 140 -4.29 9.36 -26.86
CA PRO A 140 -4.77 8.58 -28.00
C PRO A 140 -3.66 8.20 -29.00
N GLN A 141 -2.61 9.02 -29.11
CA GLN A 141 -1.49 8.82 -30.05
C GLN A 141 -0.22 8.22 -29.40
N GLY A 142 -0.28 7.74 -28.15
CA GLY A 142 0.88 7.19 -27.42
C GLY A 142 1.06 7.77 -26.01
N ARG A 143 2.20 7.51 -25.36
CA ARG A 143 2.53 8.15 -24.07
C ARG A 143 3.26 9.47 -24.31
N ALA A 144 3.01 10.47 -23.46
CA ALA A 144 3.84 11.68 -23.47
C ALA A 144 5.27 11.37 -22.98
N ALA A 145 6.22 12.18 -23.42
CA ALA A 145 7.58 12.20 -22.88
C ALA A 145 7.54 12.41 -21.36
N ASP A 146 8.39 11.69 -20.61
CA ASP A 146 8.37 11.79 -19.16
C ASP A 146 9.75 11.95 -18.52
N SER A 147 10.08 13.20 -18.24
CA SER A 147 11.25 13.53 -17.44
C SER A 147 10.97 13.47 -15.94
N GLY A 148 9.75 13.78 -15.50
CA GLY A 148 9.40 13.94 -14.08
C GLY A 148 9.36 12.63 -13.31
N TRP A 149 8.67 11.62 -13.83
CA TRP A 149 8.61 10.30 -13.19
C TRP A 149 9.98 9.63 -13.17
N LEU A 150 10.74 9.71 -14.26
CA LEU A 150 12.09 9.15 -14.30
C LEU A 150 13.00 9.81 -13.27
N GLN A 151 12.95 11.14 -13.14
CA GLN A 151 13.66 11.87 -12.10
C GLN A 151 13.20 11.47 -10.69
N LEU A 152 11.89 11.31 -10.47
CA LEU A 152 11.31 10.84 -9.21
C LEU A 152 11.86 9.46 -8.81
N VAL A 153 11.80 8.49 -9.72
CA VAL A 153 12.32 7.12 -9.50
C VAL A 153 13.81 7.17 -9.19
N THR A 154 14.58 7.94 -9.96
CA THR A 154 16.03 8.07 -9.77
C THR A 154 16.38 8.67 -8.40
N ALA A 155 15.65 9.70 -7.98
CA ALA A 155 15.84 10.34 -6.67
C ALA A 155 15.44 9.41 -5.52
N LEU A 156 14.34 8.67 -5.66
CA LEU A 156 13.89 7.66 -4.71
C LEU A 156 14.93 6.56 -4.52
N ASP A 157 15.43 5.99 -5.63
CA ASP A 157 16.45 4.95 -5.60
C ASP A 157 17.75 5.43 -4.93
N ALA A 158 18.18 6.65 -5.25
CA ALA A 158 19.40 7.24 -4.68
C ALA A 158 19.28 7.42 -3.15
N LEU A 159 18.16 7.96 -2.66
CA LEU A 159 17.94 8.14 -1.22
C LEU A 159 17.67 6.81 -0.51
N HIS A 160 16.93 5.90 -1.11
CA HIS A 160 16.69 4.58 -0.53
C HIS A 160 17.98 3.77 -0.40
N HIS A 161 18.88 3.82 -1.39
CA HIS A 161 20.21 3.22 -1.27
C HIS A 161 21.02 3.81 -0.10
N GLN A 162 20.94 5.13 0.12
CA GLN A 162 21.60 5.78 1.25
C GLN A 162 20.99 5.34 2.59
N LEU A 163 19.66 5.27 2.67
CA LEU A 163 18.93 4.77 3.83
C LEU A 163 19.44 3.39 4.26
N LEU A 164 19.54 2.45 3.32
CA LEU A 164 19.96 1.08 3.61
C LEU A 164 21.45 0.93 3.95
N THR A 165 22.31 1.85 3.50
CA THR A 165 23.77 1.70 3.63
C THR A 165 24.36 2.50 4.79
N ARG A 166 23.86 3.70 5.07
CA ARG A 166 24.43 4.62 6.06
C ARG A 166 23.39 5.39 6.86
N GLY A 167 22.09 5.21 6.57
CA GLY A 167 21.02 6.05 7.10
C GLY A 167 20.90 7.39 6.36
N LEU A 168 19.88 8.16 6.74
CA LEU A 168 19.60 9.49 6.20
C LEU A 168 19.81 10.55 7.28
N ASP A 169 20.35 11.71 6.88
CA ASP A 169 20.26 12.92 7.70
C ASP A 169 18.84 13.54 7.64
N VAL A 170 18.63 14.62 8.40
CA VAL A 170 17.32 15.27 8.53
C VAL A 170 16.82 15.83 7.19
N ASP A 171 17.70 16.42 6.38
CA ASP A 171 17.31 17.02 5.10
C ASP A 171 17.02 15.95 4.06
N GLN A 172 17.79 14.87 4.04
CA GLN A 172 17.57 13.70 3.19
C GLN A 172 16.29 12.95 3.55
N GLU A 173 15.98 12.78 4.84
CA GLU A 173 14.73 12.16 5.29
C GLU A 173 13.52 13.03 4.89
N ARG A 174 13.65 14.36 4.98
CA ARG A 174 12.63 15.30 4.51
C ARG A 174 12.44 15.24 3.00
N GLU A 175 13.52 15.16 2.23
CA GLU A 175 13.43 15.04 0.77
C GLU A 175 12.78 13.71 0.37
N LEU A 176 13.15 12.60 1.02
CA LEU A 176 12.52 11.31 0.77
C LEU A 176 11.02 11.34 1.07
N ALA A 177 10.62 12.02 2.16
CA ALA A 177 9.22 12.23 2.48
C ALA A 177 8.47 13.06 1.41
N ARG A 178 9.12 14.04 0.79
CA ARG A 178 8.53 14.81 -0.33
C ARG A 178 8.32 13.94 -1.57
N LEU A 179 9.29 13.11 -1.93
CA LEU A 179 9.15 12.16 -3.05
C LEU A 179 7.99 11.19 -2.80
N CYS A 180 7.85 10.68 -1.56
CA CYS A 180 6.69 9.86 -1.17
C CYS A 180 5.37 10.64 -1.25
N GLY A 181 5.40 11.96 -0.98
CA GLY A 181 4.28 12.86 -1.21
C GLY A 181 3.83 12.91 -2.67
N VAL A 182 4.78 12.93 -3.62
CA VAL A 182 4.46 12.88 -5.06
C VAL A 182 3.81 11.54 -5.43
N LEU A 183 4.33 10.41 -4.94
CA LEU A 183 3.69 9.09 -5.13
C LEU A 183 2.26 9.09 -4.57
N ALA A 184 2.05 9.67 -3.40
CA ALA A 184 0.73 9.77 -2.77
C ALA A 184 -0.27 10.60 -3.59
N LEU A 185 0.18 11.66 -4.27
CA LEU A 185 -0.67 12.45 -5.16
C LEU A 185 -1.08 11.66 -6.41
N TYR A 186 -0.17 10.90 -7.03
CA TYR A 186 -0.51 10.01 -8.15
C TYR A 186 -1.50 8.93 -7.73
N GLU A 187 -1.25 8.28 -6.58
CA GLU A 187 -2.17 7.29 -6.04
C GLU A 187 -3.56 7.90 -5.74
N GLN A 188 -3.61 9.10 -5.18
CA GLN A 188 -4.88 9.80 -4.95
C GLN A 188 -5.65 10.00 -6.26
N ALA A 189 -4.96 10.41 -7.33
CA ALA A 189 -5.58 10.59 -8.64
C ALA A 189 -6.16 9.28 -9.18
N TYR A 190 -5.42 8.18 -9.09
CA TYR A 190 -5.92 6.86 -9.48
C TYR A 190 -7.13 6.42 -8.66
N ARG A 191 -7.05 6.52 -7.33
CA ARG A 191 -8.14 6.12 -6.42
C ARG A 191 -9.40 6.98 -6.58
N MET A 192 -9.27 8.18 -7.14
CA MET A 192 -10.42 8.99 -7.54
C MET A 192 -11.08 8.50 -8.84
N GLY A 193 -10.59 7.46 -9.50
CA GLY A 193 -11.09 6.94 -10.77
C GLY A 193 -10.25 7.35 -11.97
N GLY A 194 -9.07 7.91 -11.75
CA GLY A 194 -8.11 8.27 -12.80
C GLY A 194 -8.73 9.09 -13.91
N ILE A 195 -8.35 8.79 -15.16
CA ILE A 195 -8.84 9.48 -16.35
C ILE A 195 -10.36 9.36 -16.57
N LEU A 196 -11.03 8.38 -15.93
CA LEU A 196 -12.47 8.15 -16.08
C LEU A 196 -13.32 9.07 -15.19
N ASN A 197 -12.73 9.70 -14.17
CA ASN A 197 -13.44 10.65 -13.32
C ASN A 197 -13.08 12.09 -13.68
N PRO A 198 -14.00 12.92 -14.21
CA PRO A 198 -13.69 14.30 -14.59
C PRO A 198 -13.20 15.18 -13.43
N LYS A 199 -13.57 14.84 -12.17
CA LYS A 199 -13.10 15.57 -10.98
C LYS A 199 -11.61 15.36 -10.68
N VAL A 200 -10.96 14.37 -11.31
CA VAL A 200 -9.50 14.21 -11.19
C VAL A 200 -8.78 15.45 -11.68
N GLY A 201 -9.36 16.19 -12.64
CA GLY A 201 -8.81 17.43 -13.19
C GLY A 201 -8.66 18.56 -12.17
N ASP A 202 -9.39 18.50 -11.06
CA ASP A 202 -9.29 19.48 -9.97
C ASP A 202 -8.06 19.24 -9.09
N LEU A 203 -7.40 18.08 -9.18
CA LEU A 203 -6.21 17.78 -8.40
C LEU A 203 -5.00 18.58 -8.91
N PRO A 204 -4.17 19.17 -8.02
CA PRO A 204 -3.01 19.96 -8.44
C PRO A 204 -2.05 19.20 -9.36
N ILE A 205 -1.80 17.91 -9.07
CA ILE A 205 -0.94 17.06 -9.92
C ILE A 205 -1.54 16.82 -11.31
N TRP A 206 -2.87 16.92 -11.46
CA TRP A 206 -3.54 16.76 -12.74
C TRP A 206 -3.52 18.02 -13.59
N GLN A 207 -3.37 19.19 -12.96
CA GLN A 207 -3.26 20.49 -13.63
C GLN A 207 -1.88 20.74 -14.25
N LEU A 208 -0.83 20.08 -13.76
CA LEU A 208 0.49 20.10 -14.40
C LEU A 208 0.46 19.39 -15.76
N PRO A 209 1.29 19.81 -16.74
CA PRO A 209 1.41 19.08 -18.00
C PRO A 209 1.90 17.64 -17.77
N PRO A 210 1.48 16.65 -18.58
CA PRO A 210 2.09 15.33 -18.55
C PRO A 210 3.60 15.41 -18.76
N GLY A 211 4.37 14.67 -17.96
CA GLY A 211 5.83 14.72 -17.97
C GLY A 211 6.48 15.93 -17.29
N ALA A 212 5.70 16.74 -16.54
CA ALA A 212 6.21 17.88 -15.76
C ALA A 212 7.45 17.48 -14.93
N PRO A 213 8.51 18.29 -14.93
CA PRO A 213 9.78 17.94 -14.30
C PRO A 213 9.65 17.83 -12.78
N LEU A 214 10.55 17.06 -12.16
CA LEU A 214 10.49 16.76 -10.72
C LEU A 214 10.39 18.02 -9.82
N PRO A 215 11.10 19.13 -10.07
CA PRO A 215 10.94 20.34 -9.25
C PRO A 215 9.52 20.90 -9.22
N GLU A 216 8.76 20.80 -10.33
CA GLU A 216 7.35 21.22 -10.38
C GLU A 216 6.45 20.27 -9.59
N LEU A 217 6.71 18.96 -9.68
CA LEU A 217 6.01 17.95 -8.87
C LEU A 217 6.26 18.16 -7.38
N LEU A 218 7.51 18.40 -6.99
CA LEU A 218 7.91 18.67 -5.61
C LEU A 218 7.36 19.99 -5.06
N ALA A 219 7.11 20.98 -5.93
CA ALA A 219 6.48 22.25 -5.54
C ALA A 219 5.01 22.07 -5.11
N LEU A 220 4.36 20.97 -5.49
CA LEU A 220 3.01 20.62 -5.02
C LEU A 220 3.00 20.13 -3.57
N ILE A 221 4.15 19.73 -3.03
CA ILE A 221 4.24 19.11 -1.70
C ILE A 221 4.46 20.18 -0.64
N ASP A 222 3.48 20.34 0.23
CA ASP A 222 3.56 21.18 1.43
C ASP A 222 4.72 20.70 2.33
N GLY A 223 5.59 21.62 2.76
CA GLY A 223 6.68 21.32 3.68
C GLY A 223 6.20 20.68 4.99
N ARG A 224 4.99 21.04 5.47
CA ARG A 224 4.35 20.42 6.64
C ARG A 224 4.07 18.93 6.43
N LEU A 225 3.81 18.50 5.19
CA LEU A 225 3.61 17.09 4.86
C LEU A 225 4.91 16.31 5.04
N ALA A 226 6.01 16.84 4.49
CA ALA A 226 7.31 16.20 4.61
C ALA A 226 7.74 16.07 6.08
N ASP A 227 7.60 17.14 6.85
CA ASP A 227 7.96 17.17 8.27
C ASP A 227 7.10 16.18 9.09
N ASP A 228 5.80 16.07 8.81
CA ASP A 228 4.91 15.11 9.47
C ASP A 228 5.27 13.66 9.12
N VAL A 229 5.53 13.34 7.85
CA VAL A 229 5.92 11.99 7.43
C VAL A 229 7.24 11.57 8.06
N SER A 230 8.25 12.45 8.08
CA SER A 230 9.51 12.20 8.77
C SER A 230 9.30 11.95 10.28
N ALA A 231 8.43 12.74 10.93
CA ALA A 231 8.08 12.54 12.34
C ALA A 231 7.37 11.21 12.60
N LEU A 232 6.47 10.77 11.71
CA LEU A 232 5.77 9.49 11.82
C LEU A 232 6.72 8.30 11.69
N ILE A 233 7.74 8.39 10.83
CA ILE A 233 8.77 7.35 10.70
C ILE A 233 9.69 7.31 11.91
N ALA A 234 10.13 8.47 12.40
CA ALA A 234 10.88 8.54 13.64
C ALA A 234 10.11 7.91 14.81
N LEU A 235 8.81 8.18 14.90
CA LEU A 235 7.93 7.59 15.90
C LEU A 235 7.78 6.07 15.74
N ALA A 236 7.66 5.57 14.51
CA ALA A 236 7.61 4.13 14.24
C ALA A 236 8.91 3.43 14.66
N ARG A 237 10.07 4.03 14.36
CA ARG A 237 11.39 3.54 14.78
C ARG A 237 11.53 3.47 16.31
N ASP A 238 11.03 4.48 17.01
CA ASP A 238 11.09 4.58 18.48
C ASP A 238 10.14 3.58 19.16
N ARG A 239 8.87 3.53 18.74
CA ARG A 239 7.81 2.84 19.49
C ARG A 239 7.38 1.50 18.95
N ALA A 240 7.68 1.21 17.68
CA ALA A 240 7.34 -0.05 17.03
C ALA A 240 8.56 -0.62 16.28
N PRO A 241 9.71 -0.84 16.95
CA PRO A 241 10.92 -1.33 16.29
C PRO A 241 10.72 -2.67 15.57
N ALA A 242 9.85 -3.54 16.09
CA ALA A 242 9.50 -4.81 15.44
C ALA A 242 8.76 -4.63 14.11
N LEU A 243 8.02 -3.53 13.93
CA LEU A 243 7.35 -3.21 12.66
C LEU A 243 8.37 -2.78 11.60
N VAL A 244 9.37 -1.96 11.97
CA VAL A 244 10.29 -1.31 11.03
C VAL A 244 11.59 -2.09 10.80
N ARG A 245 11.88 -3.11 11.61
CA ARG A 245 13.04 -3.98 11.47
C ARG A 245 12.64 -5.47 11.55
N PRO A 246 11.71 -5.93 10.69
CA PRO A 246 11.31 -7.32 10.69
C PRO A 246 12.41 -8.19 10.06
N THR A 247 12.36 -9.49 10.32
CA THR A 247 13.24 -10.47 9.67
C THR A 247 12.77 -10.78 8.24
N SER A 248 11.45 -10.71 8.02
CA SER A 248 10.77 -10.96 6.75
C SER A 248 9.63 -9.96 6.55
N PHE A 249 9.42 -9.55 5.30
CA PHE A 249 8.41 -8.57 4.95
C PHE A 249 7.81 -8.83 3.56
N THR A 250 6.49 -8.68 3.47
CA THR A 250 5.73 -8.59 2.21
C THR A 250 4.83 -7.35 2.27
N GLY A 251 5.04 -6.40 1.35
CA GLY A 251 4.17 -5.23 1.18
C GLY A 251 3.08 -5.48 0.14
N ASN A 252 1.88 -4.95 0.36
CA ASN A 252 0.70 -5.24 -0.46
C ASN A 252 0.49 -6.75 -0.72
N PRO A 253 0.48 -7.61 0.32
CA PRO A 253 0.17 -9.02 0.13
C PRO A 253 -1.18 -9.17 -0.55
N SER A 254 -1.18 -9.76 -1.74
CA SER A 254 -2.38 -10.34 -2.35
C SER A 254 -2.68 -11.70 -1.72
N PHE A 255 -3.93 -12.15 -1.81
CA PHE A 255 -4.37 -13.44 -1.28
C PHE A 255 -5.09 -14.23 -2.38
N ALA A 256 -5.22 -15.54 -2.20
CA ALA A 256 -5.88 -16.43 -3.16
C ALA A 256 -7.30 -15.96 -3.54
N ARG A 257 -8.01 -15.26 -2.63
CA ARG A 257 -9.35 -14.71 -2.86
C ARG A 257 -9.41 -13.21 -3.12
N SER A 258 -8.28 -12.51 -3.23
CA SER A 258 -8.28 -11.05 -3.47
C SER A 258 -9.00 -10.66 -4.75
N ARG A 259 -8.90 -11.48 -5.80
CA ARG A 259 -9.62 -11.24 -7.07
C ARG A 259 -11.13 -11.40 -6.92
N ASP A 260 -11.58 -12.41 -6.16
CA ASP A 260 -13.00 -12.66 -5.91
C ASP A 260 -13.64 -11.47 -5.17
N LEU A 261 -12.85 -10.82 -4.31
CA LEU A 261 -13.20 -9.62 -3.56
C LEU A 261 -12.92 -8.30 -4.31
N ARG A 262 -12.58 -8.36 -5.60
CA ARG A 262 -12.26 -7.23 -6.49
C ARG A 262 -11.19 -6.27 -5.93
N GLY A 263 -10.15 -6.83 -5.34
CA GLY A 263 -9.12 -6.08 -4.63
C GLY A 263 -9.31 -6.24 -3.13
N ALA A 264 -8.43 -7.02 -2.54
CA ALA A 264 -8.31 -7.20 -1.10
C ALA A 264 -6.84 -7.45 -0.80
N ASP A 265 -6.05 -6.40 -0.91
CA ASP A 265 -4.62 -6.45 -0.62
C ASP A 265 -4.44 -5.91 0.80
N GLY A 266 -3.74 -6.67 1.64
CA GLY A 266 -3.35 -6.19 2.96
C GLY A 266 -2.30 -5.09 2.85
N ASP A 267 -2.04 -4.37 3.93
CA ASP A 267 -0.97 -3.36 3.89
C ASP A 267 0.40 -4.04 3.96
N LEU A 268 0.65 -4.79 5.06
CA LEU A 268 1.94 -5.41 5.35
C LEU A 268 1.76 -6.81 5.95
N VAL A 269 2.65 -7.74 5.62
CA VAL A 269 2.93 -8.93 6.43
C VAL A 269 4.38 -8.86 6.89
N THR A 270 4.61 -8.88 8.20
CA THR A 270 5.95 -8.84 8.81
C THR A 270 6.10 -9.96 9.82
N ASP A 271 7.10 -10.84 9.65
CA ASP A 271 7.37 -11.96 10.56
C ASP A 271 6.11 -12.79 10.90
N GLY A 272 5.32 -13.11 9.87
CA GLY A 272 4.07 -13.85 10.00
C GLY A 272 2.89 -13.06 10.59
N THR A 273 3.05 -11.75 10.84
CA THR A 273 1.99 -10.87 11.32
C THR A 273 1.38 -10.07 10.17
N LEU A 274 0.08 -10.23 9.90
CA LEU A 274 -0.67 -9.37 8.99
C LEU A 274 -1.03 -8.06 9.68
N ILE A 275 -0.50 -6.93 9.21
CA ILE A 275 -0.65 -5.62 9.83
C ILE A 275 -1.41 -4.68 8.90
N GLU A 276 -2.47 -4.07 9.42
CA GLU A 276 -3.15 -2.92 8.81
C GLU A 276 -2.61 -1.61 9.41
N VAL A 277 -2.17 -0.69 8.57
CA VAL A 277 -1.60 0.59 8.97
C VAL A 277 -2.67 1.68 8.94
N LYS A 278 -2.87 2.36 10.08
CA LYS A 278 -3.83 3.46 10.22
C LYS A 278 -3.12 4.76 10.57
N CYS A 279 -3.13 5.72 9.65
CA CYS A 279 -2.69 7.09 9.91
C CYS A 279 -3.88 8.00 10.25
N VAL A 280 -4.40 7.88 11.48
CA VAL A 280 -5.59 8.62 11.96
C VAL A 280 -5.29 9.44 13.21
N GLN A 281 -5.93 10.61 13.34
CA GLN A 281 -5.75 11.48 14.50
C GLN A 281 -6.30 10.86 15.80
N THR A 282 -7.45 10.20 15.69
CA THR A 282 -8.09 9.48 16.79
C THR A 282 -8.13 8.01 16.44
N ALA A 283 -7.32 7.22 17.17
CA ALA A 283 -7.30 5.78 17.01
C ALA A 283 -8.55 5.15 17.62
N ALA A 284 -9.18 4.26 16.87
CA ALA A 284 -10.33 3.48 17.30
C ALA A 284 -10.23 2.10 16.69
N LEU A 285 -10.69 1.07 17.39
CA LEU A 285 -10.78 -0.29 16.86
C LEU A 285 -12.24 -0.67 16.68
N GLY A 286 -12.79 -0.26 15.53
CA GLY A 286 -14.19 -0.49 15.19
C GLY A 286 -14.40 -1.78 14.41
N ARG A 287 -15.68 -2.15 14.26
CA ARG A 287 -16.15 -3.31 13.46
C ARG A 287 -15.48 -3.42 12.10
N ARG A 288 -15.44 -2.30 11.37
CA ARG A 288 -14.84 -2.23 10.04
C ARG A 288 -13.37 -2.64 10.03
N TYR A 289 -12.59 -2.21 11.03
CA TYR A 289 -11.16 -2.54 11.10
C TYR A 289 -10.93 -4.00 11.45
N GLY A 290 -11.72 -4.54 12.38
CA GLY A 290 -11.71 -5.98 12.70
C GLY A 290 -12.01 -6.85 11.48
N TRP A 291 -13.10 -6.55 10.77
CA TRP A 291 -13.52 -7.34 9.61
C TRP A 291 -12.65 -7.17 8.37
N GLN A 292 -12.00 -6.03 8.20
CA GLN A 292 -11.06 -5.84 7.10
C GLN A 292 -9.89 -6.83 7.22
N VAL A 293 -9.24 -6.86 8.38
CA VAL A 293 -8.13 -7.79 8.65
C VAL A 293 -8.59 -9.25 8.66
N LEU A 294 -9.78 -9.53 9.21
CA LEU A 294 -10.39 -10.87 9.11
C LEU A 294 -10.58 -11.31 7.66
N GLY A 295 -11.07 -10.43 6.79
CA GLY A 295 -11.28 -10.75 5.37
C GLY A 295 -9.98 -11.07 4.65
N TYR A 296 -8.90 -10.33 4.92
CA TYR A 296 -7.56 -10.63 4.41
C TYR A 296 -7.05 -11.98 4.91
N LEU A 297 -7.12 -12.23 6.22
CA LEU A 297 -6.69 -13.49 6.84
C LEU A 297 -7.42 -14.71 6.25
N LEU A 298 -8.73 -14.61 6.07
CA LEU A 298 -9.54 -15.70 5.52
C LEU A 298 -9.43 -15.81 3.99
N ALA A 299 -9.05 -14.74 3.29
CA ALA A 299 -8.79 -14.76 1.85
C ALA A 299 -7.50 -15.52 1.49
N ASP A 300 -6.59 -15.70 2.45
CA ASP A 300 -5.33 -16.44 2.32
C ASP A 300 -5.54 -17.96 2.38
N THR A 301 -6.38 -18.49 1.49
CA THR A 301 -6.88 -19.87 1.57
C THR A 301 -5.82 -20.94 1.29
N ASP A 302 -4.72 -20.57 0.66
CA ASP A 302 -3.56 -21.42 0.38
C ASP A 302 -2.42 -21.25 1.42
N ASP A 303 -2.63 -20.42 2.44
CA ASP A 303 -1.67 -20.12 3.52
C ASP A 303 -0.29 -19.66 3.01
N ARG A 304 -0.24 -19.02 1.84
CA ARG A 304 1.02 -18.63 1.18
C ARG A 304 1.89 -17.69 2.02
N HIS A 305 1.29 -16.94 2.95
CA HIS A 305 1.99 -15.98 3.81
C HIS A 305 2.26 -16.52 5.21
N ALA A 306 1.82 -17.74 5.54
CA ALA A 306 1.98 -18.37 6.86
C ALA A 306 1.61 -17.41 8.02
N ILE A 307 0.42 -16.79 7.92
CA ILE A 307 -0.02 -15.75 8.86
C ILE A 307 -0.33 -16.40 10.21
N THR A 308 0.44 -16.03 11.24
CA THR A 308 0.30 -16.53 12.61
C THR A 308 -0.23 -15.48 13.58
N ALA A 309 -0.16 -14.21 13.21
CA ALA A 309 -0.68 -13.09 13.99
C ALA A 309 -1.33 -12.04 13.09
N VAL A 310 -2.18 -11.21 13.69
CA VAL A 310 -2.78 -10.04 13.04
C VAL A 310 -2.63 -8.81 13.90
N GLY A 311 -2.62 -7.62 13.30
CA GLY A 311 -2.55 -6.39 14.06
C GLY A 311 -2.89 -5.11 13.31
N TRP A 312 -2.94 -4.02 14.08
CA TRP A 312 -3.14 -2.67 13.60
C TRP A 312 -2.03 -1.77 14.12
N TYR A 313 -1.35 -1.07 13.22
CA TYR A 313 -0.41 -0.03 13.59
C TYR A 313 -1.04 1.35 13.44
N PHE A 314 -1.22 2.06 14.55
CA PHE A 314 -1.75 3.42 14.60
C PHE A 314 -0.60 4.43 14.57
N ALA A 315 -0.29 4.90 13.35
CA ALA A 315 0.95 5.62 13.06
C ALA A 315 1.11 6.91 13.87
N ARG A 316 0.04 7.68 14.09
CA ARG A 316 0.12 8.95 14.82
C ARG A 316 0.29 8.78 16.32
N GLN A 317 0.01 7.59 16.83
CA GLN A 317 0.13 7.20 18.24
C GLN A 317 1.44 6.42 18.49
N GLY A 318 2.03 5.86 17.44
CA GLY A 318 3.15 4.92 17.55
C GLY A 318 2.74 3.66 18.30
N TYR A 319 1.55 3.15 18.01
CA TYR A 319 0.93 2.07 18.79
C TYR A 319 0.60 0.88 17.89
N LEU A 320 1.23 -0.26 18.14
CA LEU A 320 0.92 -1.54 17.50
C LEU A 320 0.03 -2.37 18.43
N TRP A 321 -1.12 -2.79 17.92
CA TRP A 321 -2.05 -3.68 18.63
C TRP A 321 -2.18 -4.99 17.86
N SER A 322 -1.81 -6.11 18.46
CA SER A 322 -1.72 -7.40 17.76
C SER A 322 -2.24 -8.56 18.59
N PHE A 323 -2.61 -9.62 17.89
CA PHE A 323 -3.15 -10.87 18.42
C PHE A 323 -2.52 -12.05 17.69
N SER A 324 -2.37 -13.20 18.35
CA SER A 324 -2.22 -14.45 17.59
C SER A 324 -3.50 -14.70 16.79
N VAL A 325 -3.41 -15.44 15.68
CA VAL A 325 -4.60 -15.76 14.88
C VAL A 325 -5.62 -16.56 15.69
N GLU A 326 -5.17 -17.49 16.54
CA GLU A 326 -6.05 -18.26 17.42
C GLU A 326 -6.83 -17.34 18.38
N GLU A 327 -6.14 -16.42 19.05
CA GLU A 327 -6.78 -15.46 19.96
C GLU A 327 -7.76 -14.56 19.20
N PHE A 328 -7.32 -14.02 18.06
CA PHE A 328 -8.13 -13.14 17.23
C PHE A 328 -9.44 -13.78 16.80
N LEU A 329 -9.38 -14.99 16.22
CA LEU A 329 -10.57 -15.71 15.77
C LEU A 329 -11.45 -16.14 16.94
N THR A 330 -10.85 -16.59 18.05
CA THR A 330 -11.59 -17.01 19.25
C THR A 330 -12.38 -15.85 19.85
N ARG A 331 -11.77 -14.66 19.97
CA ARG A 331 -12.46 -13.46 20.46
C ARG A 331 -13.61 -13.06 19.55
N LEU A 332 -13.37 -13.08 18.24
CA LEU A 332 -14.38 -12.71 17.26
C LEU A 332 -15.58 -13.67 17.24
N ALA A 333 -15.33 -14.97 17.36
CA ALA A 333 -16.36 -16.01 17.31
C ALA A 333 -16.97 -16.33 18.69
N GLY A 334 -16.33 -15.93 19.79
CA GLY A 334 -16.71 -16.31 21.15
C GLY A 334 -16.41 -17.77 21.50
N ARG A 335 -15.64 -18.47 20.66
CA ARG A 335 -15.29 -19.90 20.78
C ARG A 335 -14.06 -20.21 19.93
N PRO A 336 -13.29 -21.28 20.22
CA PRO A 336 -12.19 -21.71 19.36
C PRO A 336 -12.63 -21.92 17.91
N VAL A 337 -11.78 -21.53 16.96
CA VAL A 337 -12.04 -21.61 15.52
C VAL A 337 -10.89 -22.34 14.84
N ASN A 338 -11.20 -23.36 14.05
CA ASN A 338 -10.25 -23.92 13.11
C ASN A 338 -10.13 -22.96 11.91
N ILE A 339 -8.92 -22.42 11.69
CA ILE A 339 -8.66 -21.45 10.62
C ILE A 339 -8.86 -22.06 9.22
N GLU A 340 -8.50 -23.34 9.01
CA GLU A 340 -8.64 -24.00 7.71
C GLU A 340 -10.10 -24.15 7.33
N GLU A 341 -10.95 -24.54 8.29
CA GLU A 341 -12.40 -24.61 8.11
C GLU A 341 -12.97 -23.21 7.81
N ALA A 342 -12.58 -22.19 8.57
CA ALA A 342 -13.05 -20.82 8.36
C ALA A 342 -12.62 -20.26 6.99
N ARG A 343 -11.40 -20.55 6.54
CA ARG A 343 -10.90 -20.21 5.20
C ARG A 343 -11.71 -20.93 4.11
N ALA A 344 -12.02 -22.21 4.30
CA ALA A 344 -12.82 -22.99 3.35
C ALA A 344 -14.27 -22.48 3.25
N GLU A 345 -14.91 -22.17 4.38
CA GLU A 345 -16.23 -21.53 4.43
C GLU A 345 -16.21 -20.18 3.70
N PHE A 346 -15.22 -19.33 4.02
CA PHE A 346 -15.09 -18.01 3.42
C PHE A 346 -14.80 -18.05 1.92
N ALA A 347 -14.05 -19.04 1.44
CA ALA A 347 -13.80 -19.26 0.02
C ALA A 347 -15.11 -19.46 -0.77
N GLN A 348 -16.09 -20.17 -0.18
CA GLN A 348 -17.41 -20.37 -0.80
C GLN A 348 -18.18 -19.05 -0.88
N VAL A 349 -18.10 -18.22 0.17
CA VAL A 349 -18.70 -16.88 0.19
C VAL A 349 -18.06 -15.98 -0.88
N CYS A 350 -16.73 -16.01 -0.99
CA CYS A 350 -15.99 -15.27 -2.02
C CYS A 350 -16.41 -15.68 -3.43
N ALA A 351 -16.53 -16.98 -3.69
CA ALA A 351 -16.97 -17.49 -4.99
C ALA A 351 -18.38 -17.00 -5.38
N ALA A 352 -19.27 -16.80 -4.40
CA ALA A 352 -20.62 -16.29 -4.64
C ALA A 352 -20.66 -14.79 -4.98
N VAL A 353 -19.68 -14.01 -4.55
CA VAL A 353 -19.56 -12.56 -4.84
C VAL A 353 -18.57 -12.26 -5.96
N ALA A 354 -17.82 -13.26 -6.41
CA ALA A 354 -16.82 -13.13 -7.45
C ALA A 354 -17.42 -12.48 -8.71
N PRO A 355 -16.71 -11.52 -9.33
CA PRO A 355 -17.17 -10.91 -10.57
C PRO A 355 -17.41 -12.01 -11.61
N ARG A 356 -18.55 -11.94 -12.31
CA ARG A 356 -18.84 -12.84 -13.43
C ARG A 356 -17.66 -12.79 -14.39
N ARG A 357 -16.99 -13.93 -14.59
CA ARG A 357 -15.91 -14.04 -15.57
C ARG A 357 -16.47 -13.56 -16.91
N ARG A 358 -15.95 -12.44 -17.41
CA ARG A 358 -16.03 -12.17 -18.85
C ARG A 358 -15.32 -13.36 -19.51
N ALA A 359 -15.97 -14.01 -20.48
CA ALA A 359 -15.33 -15.08 -21.23
C ALA A 359 -13.96 -14.56 -21.69
N PRO A 360 -12.86 -15.33 -21.52
CA PRO A 360 -11.57 -14.88 -22.00
C PRO A 360 -11.76 -14.49 -23.46
N THR A 361 -11.41 -13.25 -23.80
CA THR A 361 -11.24 -12.88 -25.20
C THR A 361 -10.25 -13.90 -25.75
N PRO A 362 -10.56 -14.64 -26.82
CA PRO A 362 -9.60 -15.56 -27.41
C PRO A 362 -8.29 -14.79 -27.63
N PRO A 363 -7.12 -15.40 -27.32
CA PRO A 363 -5.85 -14.74 -27.55
C PRO A 363 -5.84 -14.28 -29.00
N GLU A 364 -5.57 -12.99 -29.22
CA GLU A 364 -5.43 -12.51 -30.58
C GLU A 364 -4.32 -13.35 -31.25
N PRO A 365 -4.57 -13.90 -32.45
CA PRO A 365 -3.57 -14.68 -33.14
C PRO A 365 -2.47 -13.73 -33.64
N GLY A 366 -1.41 -13.55 -32.84
CA GLY A 366 -0.32 -12.68 -33.24
C GLY A 366 0.74 -12.28 -32.20
N SER A 367 1.00 -13.03 -31.12
CA SER A 367 2.20 -12.74 -30.32
C SER A 367 3.45 -13.17 -31.09
N VAL A 368 4.04 -12.26 -31.85
CA VAL A 368 5.36 -12.46 -32.45
C VAL A 368 6.35 -12.65 -31.29
N GLN A 369 6.97 -13.83 -31.19
CA GLN A 369 8.08 -14.07 -30.27
C GLN A 369 9.28 -13.23 -30.72
N ARG A 370 9.42 -12.02 -30.18
CA ARG A 370 10.63 -11.22 -30.33
C ARG A 370 11.67 -11.71 -29.31
N ALA A 371 12.92 -11.87 -29.73
CA ALA A 371 14.04 -12.09 -28.82
C ALA A 371 14.70 -10.74 -28.51
N VAL A 372 15.12 -10.54 -27.24
CA VAL A 372 15.96 -9.40 -26.86
C VAL A 372 17.42 -9.80 -26.94
N GLN A 373 18.32 -8.90 -27.35
CA GLN A 373 19.75 -9.20 -27.45
C GLN A 373 20.47 -8.65 -26.22
N LEU A 374 21.17 -9.51 -25.49
CA LEU A 374 22.10 -9.08 -24.44
C LEU A 374 23.53 -9.31 -24.95
N HIS A 375 24.38 -8.30 -24.83
CA HIS A 375 25.77 -8.34 -25.25
C HIS A 375 26.70 -8.43 -24.04
N PRO A 376 27.81 -9.18 -24.13
CA PRO A 376 28.79 -9.25 -23.05
C PRO A 376 29.57 -7.94 -22.93
N PRO A 377 30.17 -7.66 -21.76
CA PRO A 377 31.13 -6.58 -21.62
C PRO A 377 32.40 -6.86 -22.45
N ALA A 378 32.97 -5.83 -23.08
CA ALA A 378 34.24 -5.89 -23.81
C ALA A 378 35.43 -6.32 -22.95
N SER A 379 35.33 -6.16 -21.63
CA SER A 379 36.31 -6.67 -20.67
C SER A 379 36.31 -8.21 -20.54
N GLY A 380 35.32 -8.90 -21.10
CA GLY A 380 35.10 -10.33 -20.91
C GLY A 380 34.64 -10.72 -19.50
N ARG A 381 34.36 -9.74 -18.63
CA ARG A 381 33.92 -9.97 -17.24
C ARG A 381 32.69 -9.13 -16.91
N GLY A 382 31.69 -9.75 -16.31
CA GLY A 382 30.50 -9.05 -15.79
C GLY A 382 29.19 -9.63 -16.30
N LYS A 383 28.13 -8.84 -16.18
CA LYS A 383 26.80 -9.19 -16.70
C LYS A 383 26.67 -8.77 -18.15
N TRP A 384 25.78 -9.44 -18.88
CA TRP A 384 25.43 -9.14 -20.26
C TRP A 384 24.26 -8.17 -20.26
N HIS A 385 24.29 -7.18 -21.14
CA HIS A 385 23.34 -6.06 -21.12
C HIS A 385 22.69 -5.86 -22.48
N MET A 386 21.44 -5.42 -22.49
CA MET A 386 20.82 -4.87 -23.70
C MET A 386 21.47 -3.54 -24.06
N THR A 387 21.57 -3.22 -25.34
CA THR A 387 21.92 -1.87 -25.77
C THR A 387 20.76 -0.91 -25.51
N ALA A 388 21.06 0.37 -25.41
CA ALA A 388 20.05 1.43 -25.35
C ALA A 388 19.18 1.45 -26.62
N GLU A 389 19.72 1.05 -27.77
CA GLU A 389 18.99 0.87 -29.03
C GLU A 389 17.89 -0.21 -28.93
N ASP A 390 18.19 -1.33 -28.28
CA ASP A 390 17.28 -2.46 -28.12
C ASP A 390 16.09 -2.20 -27.18
N VAL A 391 16.07 -1.04 -26.54
CA VAL A 391 15.03 -0.63 -25.60
C VAL A 391 14.31 0.59 -26.17
N PRO A 392 13.14 0.43 -26.82
CA PRO A 392 12.53 1.46 -27.66
C PRO A 392 12.26 2.79 -26.97
N TRP A 393 11.98 2.80 -25.66
CA TRP A 393 11.77 4.05 -24.92
C TRP A 393 13.08 4.74 -24.52
N ILE A 394 14.21 4.03 -24.54
CA ILE A 394 15.55 4.61 -24.41
C ILE A 394 16.01 5.11 -25.77
N ALA A 395 15.90 4.28 -26.82
CA ALA A 395 16.30 4.63 -28.19
C ALA A 395 15.48 5.78 -28.80
N HIS A 396 14.19 5.86 -28.50
CA HIS A 396 13.26 6.86 -29.02
C HIS A 396 12.71 7.79 -27.92
N GLY A 397 13.35 7.79 -26.75
CA GLY A 397 13.03 8.71 -25.66
C GLY A 397 13.41 10.16 -26.00
N THR A 398 13.03 11.09 -25.13
CA THR A 398 13.32 12.53 -25.32
C THR A 398 14.78 12.89 -25.04
N TYR A 399 15.51 11.98 -24.38
CA TYR A 399 16.94 12.05 -24.12
C TYR A 399 17.54 10.67 -24.39
N PRO A 400 17.67 10.26 -25.67
CA PRO A 400 18.43 9.06 -25.99
C PRO A 400 19.88 9.30 -25.52
N PRO A 401 20.56 8.29 -24.97
CA PRO A 401 21.97 8.44 -24.66
C PRO A 401 22.73 8.83 -25.93
N ASP A 402 23.79 9.64 -25.78
CA ASP A 402 24.66 10.05 -26.89
C ASP A 402 25.23 8.84 -27.66
N ASP A 403 25.28 7.69 -26.99
CA ASP A 403 25.68 6.39 -27.53
C ASP A 403 24.59 5.34 -27.31
N LEU A 404 23.87 4.98 -28.38
CA LEU A 404 22.84 3.94 -28.37
C LEU A 404 23.43 2.52 -28.21
N SER A 405 24.74 2.35 -28.42
CA SER A 405 25.44 1.08 -28.15
C SER A 405 25.76 0.87 -26.67
N SER A 406 25.53 1.88 -25.83
CA SER A 406 25.74 1.79 -24.38
C SER A 406 24.70 0.89 -23.70
N PRO A 407 25.00 0.35 -22.51
CA PRO A 407 24.05 -0.49 -21.77
C PRO A 407 22.77 0.26 -21.37
N ALA A 408 21.61 -0.29 -21.73
CA ALA A 408 20.29 0.26 -21.39
C ALA A 408 20.06 0.52 -19.90
N CYS A 409 20.71 -0.25 -19.02
CA CYS A 409 20.55 -0.13 -17.58
C CYS A 409 21.41 0.98 -16.94
N GLY A 410 22.15 1.75 -17.75
CA GLY A 410 22.98 2.87 -17.30
C GLY A 410 24.30 2.47 -16.63
N THR A 411 24.74 1.22 -16.76
CA THR A 411 26.08 0.81 -16.27
C THR A 411 27.17 1.37 -17.18
N SER A 412 28.36 1.61 -16.62
CA SER A 412 29.53 2.13 -17.35
C SER A 412 30.29 1.05 -18.16
N ALA A 413 29.69 -0.12 -18.38
CA ALA A 413 30.32 -1.20 -19.12
C ALA A 413 30.32 -0.89 -20.61
N THR A 414 31.47 -1.02 -21.28
CA THR A 414 31.54 -1.05 -22.75
C THR A 414 31.10 -2.43 -23.24
N LEU A 415 30.19 -2.50 -24.20
CA LEU A 415 29.68 -3.77 -24.74
C LEU A 415 30.53 -4.26 -25.92
N ASN A 416 30.70 -5.58 -26.02
CA ASN A 416 31.24 -6.22 -27.19
C ASN A 416 30.10 -6.60 -28.13
N LEU A 417 29.82 -5.75 -29.10
CA LEU A 417 28.74 -5.96 -30.07
C LEU A 417 29.10 -7.00 -31.15
N ASP A 418 30.38 -7.33 -31.31
CA ASP A 418 30.86 -8.34 -32.25
C ASP A 418 30.75 -9.77 -31.69
N ALA A 419 30.55 -9.91 -30.37
CA ALA A 419 30.33 -11.20 -29.73
C ALA A 419 28.90 -11.71 -29.95
N GLU A 420 28.75 -13.04 -30.05
CA GLU A 420 27.45 -13.68 -30.15
C GLU A 420 26.59 -13.32 -28.92
N PRO A 421 25.44 -12.67 -29.09
CA PRO A 421 24.60 -12.21 -27.99
C PRO A 421 23.81 -13.36 -27.34
N LEU A 422 23.37 -13.13 -26.11
CA LEU A 422 22.37 -13.98 -25.46
C LEU A 422 20.99 -13.48 -25.88
N SER A 423 20.18 -14.36 -26.48
CA SER A 423 18.89 -13.98 -27.09
C SER A 423 17.66 -14.65 -26.43
N PRO A 424 17.34 -14.36 -25.16
CA PRO A 424 16.15 -14.95 -24.54
C PRO A 424 14.88 -14.37 -25.19
N PRO A 425 13.78 -15.16 -25.25
CA PRO A 425 12.48 -14.64 -25.62
C PRO A 425 12.05 -13.46 -24.71
N VAL A 426 11.34 -12.50 -25.27
CA VAL A 426 10.63 -11.47 -24.50
C VAL A 426 9.80 -12.11 -23.37
N GLY A 427 9.85 -11.55 -22.17
CA GLY A 427 9.10 -12.05 -21.02
C GLY A 427 9.69 -13.29 -20.34
N THR A 428 10.89 -13.73 -20.74
CA THR A 428 11.59 -14.82 -20.06
C THR A 428 11.98 -14.41 -18.65
N SER A 429 11.57 -15.19 -17.66
CA SER A 429 11.85 -14.91 -16.26
C SER A 429 13.35 -15.06 -15.94
N GLN A 430 13.81 -14.34 -14.92
CA GLN A 430 15.20 -14.46 -14.45
C GLN A 430 15.63 -15.91 -14.14
N ALA A 431 14.72 -16.78 -13.71
CA ALA A 431 15.04 -18.17 -13.39
C ALA A 431 15.39 -19.02 -14.64
N ASP A 432 14.94 -18.56 -15.81
CA ASP A 432 15.01 -19.30 -17.07
C ASP A 432 16.12 -18.80 -18.01
N VAL A 433 16.85 -17.75 -17.61
CA VAL A 433 17.97 -17.18 -18.38
C VAL A 433 19.32 -17.51 -17.75
N ALA A 434 20.36 -17.62 -18.57
CA ALA A 434 21.73 -17.80 -18.10
C ALA A 434 22.08 -16.74 -17.02
N PRO A 435 22.75 -17.14 -15.92
CA PRO A 435 23.05 -16.26 -14.78
C PRO A 435 23.94 -15.06 -15.15
N GLN A 436 24.47 -15.03 -16.37
CA GLN A 436 25.27 -13.95 -16.92
C GLN A 436 24.42 -12.76 -17.37
N ALA A 437 23.10 -12.89 -17.53
CA ALA A 437 22.23 -11.78 -17.92
C ALA A 437 22.09 -10.71 -16.82
N CYS A 438 22.05 -9.44 -17.23
CA CYS A 438 21.75 -8.32 -16.34
C CYS A 438 20.27 -8.33 -15.96
N ARG A 439 19.99 -8.49 -14.67
CA ARG A 439 18.62 -8.49 -14.12
C ARG A 439 17.83 -7.23 -14.51
N ARG A 440 18.46 -6.07 -14.48
CA ARG A 440 17.82 -4.79 -14.82
C ARG A 440 17.44 -4.70 -16.30
N CYS A 441 18.27 -5.26 -17.20
CA CYS A 441 17.95 -5.33 -18.62
C CYS A 441 16.85 -6.36 -18.90
N LEU A 442 16.82 -7.49 -18.19
CA LEU A 442 15.74 -8.48 -18.33
C LEU A 442 14.39 -7.92 -17.88
N LEU A 443 14.33 -7.15 -16.80
CA LEU A 443 13.09 -6.48 -16.35
C LEU A 443 12.50 -5.55 -17.43
N TYR A 444 13.35 -4.84 -18.18
CA TYR A 444 12.90 -4.05 -19.33
C TYR A 444 12.18 -4.91 -20.39
N SER A 445 12.64 -6.14 -20.60
CA SER A 445 11.99 -7.07 -21.54
C SER A 445 10.68 -7.64 -21.02
N GLU A 446 10.59 -7.91 -19.71
CA GLU A 446 9.40 -8.48 -19.03
C GLU A 446 8.26 -7.47 -18.95
N GLU A 447 8.53 -6.24 -18.54
CA GLU A 447 7.48 -5.24 -18.28
C GLU A 447 6.89 -4.64 -19.56
N PHE A 448 7.71 -4.48 -20.61
CA PHE A 448 7.35 -3.68 -21.78
C PHE A 448 6.83 -4.49 -22.97
N TYR A 449 7.53 -5.56 -23.35
CA TYR A 449 7.20 -6.30 -24.57
C TYR A 449 6.13 -7.38 -24.36
N ALA A 450 5.93 -7.86 -23.13
CA ALA A 450 4.85 -8.80 -22.82
C ALA A 450 3.44 -8.17 -22.91
N ASN A 451 3.35 -6.83 -22.92
CA ASN A 451 2.09 -6.09 -22.75
C ASN A 451 1.66 -5.24 -23.96
N ARG A 452 2.22 -5.46 -25.16
CA ARG A 452 1.82 -4.76 -26.39
C ARG A 452 1.49 -5.73 -27.54
N PRO A 453 0.29 -5.65 -28.15
CA PRO A 453 0.16 -5.91 -29.58
C PRO A 453 0.73 -4.73 -30.38
N ASP A 454 1.26 -5.01 -31.58
CA ASP A 454 2.02 -4.06 -32.42
C ASP A 454 1.40 -2.66 -32.58
#